data_AF-A0AAD7TF15-F1
#
_entry.id   AF-A0AAD7TF15-F1
#
_cell.length_a   1.000
_cell.length_b   1.000
_cell.length_c   1.000
_cell.angle_alpha   90.00
_cell.angle_beta   90.00
_cell.angle_gamma   90.00
#
_symmetry.space_group_name_H-M   'P 1'
#
loop_
_entity.id
_entity.type
_entity.pdbx_description
1 polymer ?
#
loop_
_entity_poly.entity_id
_entity_poly.type
_entity_poly.pdbx_seq_one_letter_code
_entity_poly.pdbx_strand_id
1 'polypeptide(L)'
;MRLVANMDPDELTIIGQWPPTYDNLHPLSPDSPADMTVVYCENAVGAECNTPCTLYNGPGNVCLSAPGTSCLLATADVTFCSTPDCSGAMTAFCNILQQYCPTHMMEGGYCFTPNTKSISVPAA
;
A
#
# COMPACT_ATOMS: atom_id res chain seq x y z
N MET A 1 12.15 -2.58 15.91
CA MET A 1 12.60 -2.96 14.55
C MET A 1 12.05 -1.91 13.61
N ARG A 2 12.92 -1.06 13.05
CA ARG A 2 12.57 0.08 12.20
C ARG A 2 12.49 -0.44 10.76
N LEU A 3 11.30 -0.45 10.16
CA LEU A 3 11.15 -0.66 8.72
C LEU A 3 11.42 0.69 8.06
N VAL A 4 12.69 0.99 7.80
CA VAL A 4 13.04 2.02 6.82
C VAL A 4 13.32 1.25 5.55
N ALA A 5 12.35 1.22 4.64
CA ALA A 5 12.69 0.89 3.26
C ALA A 5 13.72 1.95 2.84
N ASN A 6 14.90 1.53 2.37
CA ASN A 6 15.88 2.41 1.73
C ASN A 6 15.28 2.91 0.41
N MET A 7 14.31 3.81 0.50
CA MET A 7 13.64 4.44 -0.65
C MET A 7 13.95 5.93 -0.56
N ASP A 8 14.62 6.46 -1.58
CA ASP A 8 14.90 7.88 -1.69
C ASP A 8 13.57 8.66 -1.69
N PRO A 9 13.38 9.65 -0.80
CA PRO A 9 12.10 10.34 -0.63
C PRO A 9 11.67 11.13 -1.88
N ASP A 10 12.62 11.49 -2.75
CA ASP A 10 12.38 12.19 -4.02
C ASP A 10 11.73 11.28 -5.10
N GLU A 11 11.73 9.96 -4.90
CA GLU A 11 11.12 8.99 -5.82
C GLU A 11 9.77 8.45 -5.32
N LEU A 12 9.26 9.00 -4.21
CA LEU A 12 7.99 8.62 -3.62
C LEU A 12 6.87 9.59 -4.04
N THR A 13 5.78 9.03 -4.57
CA THR A 13 4.52 9.76 -4.68
C THR A 13 3.76 9.61 -3.37
N ILE A 14 3.39 10.72 -2.71
CA ILE A 14 2.64 10.66 -1.45
C ILE A 14 1.20 11.09 -1.69
N ILE A 15 0.27 10.22 -1.31
CA ILE A 15 -1.17 10.45 -1.34
C ILE A 15 -1.65 10.54 0.11
N GLY A 16 -2.11 11.72 0.52
CA GLY A 16 -2.54 11.98 1.89
C GLY A 16 -1.46 12.71 2.70
N GLN A 17 -1.53 12.61 4.03
CA GLN A 17 -0.63 13.37 4.90
C GLN A 17 0.73 12.68 4.97
N TRP A 18 1.83 13.45 4.91
CA TRP A 18 3.16 12.91 5.19
C TRP A 18 3.12 12.17 6.53
N PRO A 19 3.69 10.96 6.65
CA PRO A 19 3.87 10.35 7.96
C PRO A 19 4.62 11.40 8.80
N PRO A 20 4.14 11.75 10.00
CA PRO A 20 4.76 12.82 10.77
C PRO A 20 6.24 12.50 10.87
N THR A 21 7.08 13.39 10.33
CA THR A 21 8.51 13.34 10.57
C THR A 21 8.67 13.20 12.07
N TYR A 22 9.52 12.26 12.50
CA TYR A 22 9.74 11.81 13.88
C TYR A 22 10.03 12.91 14.91
N ASP A 23 10.06 14.17 14.49
CA ASP A 23 10.32 15.37 15.25
C ASP A 23 9.06 15.97 15.92
N ASN A 24 7.85 15.61 15.48
CA ASN A 24 6.62 16.14 16.07
C ASN A 24 5.56 15.04 16.21
N LEU A 25 5.70 14.23 17.26
CA LEU A 25 4.59 13.49 17.86
C LEU A 25 3.57 14.51 18.41
N HIS A 26 2.83 15.16 17.51
CA HIS A 26 1.52 15.66 17.88
C HIS A 26 0.75 14.41 18.30
N PRO A 27 0.18 14.35 19.53
CA PRO A 27 -0.65 13.23 19.89
C PRO A 27 -1.72 13.12 18.82
N LEU A 28 -1.73 11.98 18.11
CA LEU A 28 -2.81 11.60 17.23
C LEU A 28 -4.07 11.87 18.03
N SER A 29 -4.85 12.86 17.59
CA SER A 29 -6.04 13.23 18.31
C SER A 29 -6.92 11.97 18.35
N PRO A 30 -7.45 11.56 19.52
CA PRO A 30 -8.18 10.30 19.65
C PRO A 30 -9.44 10.20 18.75
N ASP A 31 -9.80 11.28 18.07
CA ASP A 31 -10.92 11.40 17.12
C ASP A 31 -10.53 11.25 15.63
N SER A 32 -9.24 11.12 15.27
CA SER A 32 -8.88 10.78 13.88
C SER A 32 -9.04 9.27 13.68
N PRO A 33 -9.83 8.79 12.69
CA PRO A 33 -9.84 7.37 12.35
C PRO A 33 -8.40 6.92 12.13
N ALA A 34 -8.03 5.75 12.63
CA ALA A 34 -6.65 5.28 12.54
C ALA A 34 -6.20 5.30 11.06
N ASP A 35 -5.30 6.22 10.72
CA ASP A 35 -4.84 6.37 9.34
C ASP A 35 -4.20 5.06 8.89
N MET A 36 -4.65 4.56 7.74
CA MET A 36 -4.12 3.36 7.13
C MET A 36 -2.95 3.75 6.23
N THR A 37 -1.85 3.01 6.35
CA THR A 37 -0.70 3.19 5.48
C THR A 37 -0.69 2.09 4.44
N VAL A 38 -0.55 2.47 3.16
CA VAL A 38 -0.39 1.55 2.04
C VAL A 38 0.80 2.03 1.21
N VAL A 39 1.80 1.18 1.03
CA VAL A 39 2.94 1.41 0.14
C VAL A 39 2.82 0.46 -1.03
N TYR A 40 2.78 0.98 -2.25
CA TYR A 40 2.73 0.16 -3.46
C TYR A 40 3.74 0.64 -4.48
N CYS A 41 4.44 -0.30 -5.11
CA CYS A 41 5.48 -0.02 -6.08
C CYS A 41 5.21 -0.71 -7.41
N GLU A 42 5.56 -0.05 -8.51
CA GLU A 42 5.34 -0.58 -9.87
C GLU A 42 6.35 -1.67 -10.23
N ASN A 43 7.57 -1.58 -9.69
CA ASN A 43 8.66 -2.48 -10.05
C ASN A 43 9.00 -3.48 -8.93
N ALA A 44 9.26 -4.72 -9.33
CA ALA A 44 9.82 -5.77 -8.49
C ALA A 44 11.06 -6.33 -9.20
N VAL A 45 12.22 -6.30 -8.54
CA VAL A 45 13.47 -6.85 -9.07
C VAL A 45 13.96 -7.92 -8.11
N GLY A 46 13.93 -9.18 -8.54
CA GLY A 46 14.25 -10.31 -7.67
C GLY A 46 13.24 -10.42 -6.52
N ALA A 47 13.73 -10.34 -5.28
CA ALA A 47 12.92 -10.37 -4.06
C ALA A 47 12.69 -8.97 -3.45
N GLU A 48 13.06 -7.90 -4.17
CA GLU A 48 12.98 -6.52 -3.70
C GLU A 48 11.97 -5.70 -4.50
N CYS A 49 11.33 -4.74 -3.84
CA CYS A 49 10.41 -3.79 -4.45
C CYS A 49 11.16 -2.50 -4.74
N ASN A 50 11.01 -1.99 -5.96
CA ASN A 50 11.80 -0.88 -6.47
C ASN A 50 10.90 0.25 -6.96
N THR A 51 11.46 1.45 -7.06
CA THR A 51 10.76 2.67 -7.46
C THR A 51 10.26 2.58 -8.92
N PRO A 52 9.22 3.34 -9.30
CA PRO A 52 8.48 4.28 -8.48
C PRO A 52 7.55 3.59 -7.48
N CYS A 53 7.47 4.17 -6.27
CA CYS A 53 6.58 3.74 -5.20
C CYS A 53 5.65 4.88 -4.80
N THR A 54 4.45 4.51 -4.39
CA THR A 54 3.45 5.43 -3.86
C THR A 54 3.11 5.06 -2.42
N LEU A 55 3.13 6.05 -1.54
CA LEU A 55 2.72 5.95 -0.15
C LEU A 55 1.36 6.61 0.00
N TYR A 56 0.35 5.84 0.33
CA TYR A 56 -0.93 6.33 0.84
C TYR A 56 -0.88 6.36 2.36
N ASN A 57 -1.24 7.49 2.95
CA ASN A 57 -1.48 7.62 4.38
C ASN A 57 -2.73 8.49 4.60
N GLY A 58 -3.81 7.85 5.05
CA GLY A 58 -5.07 8.54 5.25
C GLY A 58 -6.21 7.61 5.68
N PRO A 59 -7.44 8.11 5.65
CA PRO A 59 -8.60 7.36 6.14
C PRO A 59 -8.89 6.11 5.29
N GLY A 60 -9.61 5.17 5.88
CA GLY A 60 -10.15 4.02 5.18
C GLY A 60 -11.27 4.37 4.19
N ASN A 61 -11.86 3.34 3.57
CA ASN A 61 -12.97 3.45 2.60
C ASN A 61 -12.60 4.23 1.33
N VAL A 62 -11.39 4.00 0.81
CA VAL A 62 -10.90 4.60 -0.42
C VAL A 62 -10.52 3.53 -1.45
N CYS A 63 -10.81 3.80 -2.71
CA CYS A 63 -10.24 3.05 -3.82
C CYS A 63 -9.04 3.82 -4.39
N LEU A 64 -7.85 3.23 -4.26
CA LEU A 64 -6.63 3.78 -4.83
C LEU A 64 -6.44 3.24 -6.24
N SER A 65 -6.23 4.15 -7.19
CA SER A 65 -5.75 3.78 -8.53
C SER A 65 -4.27 3.42 -8.43
N ALA A 66 -3.94 2.17 -8.70
CA ALA A 66 -2.61 1.61 -8.53
C ALA A 66 -2.20 0.77 -9.76
N PRO A 67 -2.26 1.34 -10.99
CA PRO A 67 -1.96 0.61 -12.22
C PRO A 67 -0.48 0.18 -12.25
N GLY A 68 -0.25 -1.11 -12.55
CA GLY A 68 1.10 -1.62 -12.74
C GLY A 68 1.83 -1.92 -11.43
N THR A 69 1.16 -1.84 -10.30
CA THR A 69 1.69 -2.29 -9.01
C THR A 69 2.12 -3.75 -9.09
N SER A 70 3.35 -3.99 -8.65
CA SER A 70 3.97 -5.32 -8.54
C SER A 70 4.30 -5.69 -7.10
N CYS A 71 4.30 -4.72 -6.20
CA CYS A 71 4.63 -4.88 -4.80
C CYS A 71 3.69 -4.07 -3.91
N LEU A 72 3.27 -4.64 -2.79
CA LEU A 72 2.33 -4.01 -1.88
C LEU A 72 2.66 -4.30 -0.43
N LEU A 73 2.65 -3.28 0.41
CA LEU A 73 2.73 -3.36 1.86
C LEU A 73 1.61 -2.49 2.43
N ALA A 74 0.87 -2.98 3.42
CA ALA A 74 -0.16 -2.18 4.08
C ALA A 74 -0.26 -2.51 5.57
N THR A 75 -0.67 -1.53 6.36
CA THR A 75 -0.99 -1.73 7.79
C THR A 75 -2.39 -2.27 8.02
N ALA A 76 -3.25 -2.21 7.00
CA ALA A 76 -4.62 -2.72 7.00
C ALA A 76 -4.79 -3.87 6.00
N ASP A 77 -5.86 -4.65 6.16
CA ASP A 77 -6.16 -5.76 5.26
C ASP A 77 -6.85 -5.27 3.98
N VAL A 78 -6.03 -4.73 3.08
CA VAL A 78 -6.50 -4.15 1.81
C VAL A 78 -6.83 -5.24 0.79
N THR A 79 -7.79 -4.94 -0.09
CA THR A 79 -8.08 -5.78 -1.26
C THR A 79 -7.41 -5.17 -2.49
N PHE A 80 -6.59 -5.93 -3.21
CA PHE A 80 -5.99 -5.49 -4.45
C PHE A 80 -6.61 -6.25 -5.63
N CYS A 81 -6.84 -5.54 -6.73
CA CYS A 81 -7.54 -6.06 -7.90
C CYS A 81 -6.75 -5.82 -9.19
N SER A 82 -6.92 -6.73 -10.16
CA SER A 82 -6.37 -6.60 -11.52
C SER A 82 -7.16 -5.67 -12.45
N THR A 83 -8.14 -4.94 -11.91
CA THR A 83 -9.00 -3.97 -12.62
C THR A 83 -8.94 -2.61 -11.90
N PRO A 84 -9.21 -1.48 -12.59
CA PRO A 84 -8.91 -0.15 -12.05
C PRO A 84 -9.91 0.41 -11.02
N ASP A 85 -11.11 -0.17 -10.89
CA ASP A 85 -12.23 0.55 -10.23
C ASP A 85 -12.55 0.08 -8.79
N CYS A 86 -11.77 -0.83 -8.19
CA CYS A 86 -12.08 -1.54 -6.94
C CYS A 86 -13.47 -2.21 -6.84
N SER A 87 -14.37 -1.95 -7.78
CA SER A 87 -15.59 -2.66 -8.02
C SER A 87 -15.20 -3.97 -8.67
N GLY A 88 -15.31 -5.07 -7.92
CA GLY A 88 -15.12 -6.42 -8.45
C GLY A 88 -16.10 -6.68 -9.59
N ALA A 89 -15.72 -6.29 -10.81
CA ALA A 89 -16.39 -6.75 -12.01
C ALA A 89 -16.32 -8.28 -12.03
N MET A 90 -17.26 -8.96 -12.70
CA MET A 90 -17.30 -10.42 -12.77
C MET A 90 -16.02 -11.06 -13.37
N THR A 91 -15.14 -10.26 -13.96
CA THR A 91 -13.85 -10.65 -14.54
C THR A 91 -12.63 -10.16 -13.76
N ALA A 92 -12.84 -9.43 -12.65
CA ALA A 92 -11.75 -8.88 -11.84
C ALA A 92 -11.17 -9.97 -10.94
N PHE A 93 -9.85 -10.17 -11.00
CA PHE A 93 -9.13 -10.96 -10.02
C PHE A 93 -8.77 -10.05 -8.85
N CYS A 94 -9.46 -10.22 -7.73
CA CYS A 94 -9.21 -9.48 -6.51
C CYS A 94 -8.77 -10.43 -5.40
N ASN A 95 -7.74 -10.05 -4.65
CA ASN A 95 -7.24 -10.82 -3.51
C ASN A 95 -7.11 -9.91 -2.29
N ILE A 96 -7.30 -10.51 -1.12
CA ILE A 96 -7.11 -9.87 0.18
C ILE A 96 -5.63 -10.02 0.57
N LEU A 97 -4.98 -8.92 0.94
CA LEU A 97 -3.53 -8.88 1.16
C LEU A 97 -3.08 -9.87 2.24
N GLN A 98 -3.75 -9.94 3.39
CA GLN A 98 -3.37 -10.86 4.47
C GLN A 98 -3.46 -12.33 4.08
N GLN A 99 -4.36 -12.68 3.15
CA GLN A 99 -4.54 -14.05 2.69
C GLN A 99 -3.55 -14.43 1.59
N TYR A 100 -3.17 -13.47 0.74
CA TYR A 100 -2.27 -13.69 -0.38
C TYR A 100 -0.79 -13.59 0.01
N CYS A 101 -0.44 -12.62 0.86
CA CYS A 101 0.95 -12.32 1.22
C CYS A 101 1.76 -13.49 1.82
N PRO A 102 1.22 -14.38 2.68
CA PRO A 102 2.02 -15.40 3.34
C PRO A 102 2.81 -16.33 2.40
N THR A 103 2.32 -16.56 1.17
CA THR A 103 3.01 -17.38 0.14
C THR A 103 3.73 -16.54 -0.92
N HIS A 104 3.64 -15.22 -0.83
CA HIS A 104 4.14 -14.25 -1.82
C HIS A 104 4.97 -13.14 -1.16
N MET A 105 5.53 -13.41 0.01
CA MET A 105 6.37 -12.46 0.74
C MET A 105 7.68 -12.19 0.02
N MET A 106 8.05 -10.91 0.03
CA MET A 106 9.30 -10.35 -0.49
C MET A 106 10.13 -9.77 0.67
N GLU A 107 11.38 -9.40 0.38
CA GLU A 107 12.21 -8.73 1.38
C GLU A 107 11.62 -7.38 1.81
N GLY A 108 11.90 -6.95 3.04
CA GLY A 108 11.34 -5.72 3.60
C GLY A 108 9.86 -5.80 4.01
N GLY A 109 9.24 -6.98 3.94
CA GLY A 109 7.85 -7.20 4.37
C GLY A 109 6.81 -6.91 3.30
N TYR A 110 7.24 -6.62 2.06
CA TYR A 110 6.34 -6.43 0.93
C TYR A 110 5.73 -7.76 0.46
N CYS A 111 4.59 -7.67 -0.18
CA CYS A 111 3.94 -8.75 -0.91
C CYS A 111 4.14 -8.55 -2.41
N PHE A 112 4.57 -9.60 -3.10
CA PHE A 112 4.53 -9.65 -4.55
C PHE A 112 3.07 -9.63 -5.01
N THR A 113 2.64 -8.62 -5.77
CA THR A 113 1.24 -8.41 -6.19
C THR A 113 1.16 -7.97 -7.66
N PRO A 114 1.66 -8.80 -8.59
CA PRO A 114 1.82 -8.41 -10.00
C PRO A 114 0.48 -8.11 -10.67
N ASN A 115 0.49 -7.15 -11.60
CA ASN A 115 -0.68 -6.71 -12.37
C ASN A 115 -1.81 -6.10 -11.53
N THR A 116 -1.52 -5.64 -10.31
CA THR A 116 -2.47 -4.87 -9.53
C THR A 116 -2.77 -3.57 -10.29
N LYS A 117 -4.05 -3.18 -10.29
CA LYS A 117 -4.55 -1.94 -10.90
C LYS A 117 -5.33 -1.06 -9.94
N SER A 118 -5.90 -1.64 -8.89
CA SER A 118 -6.58 -0.87 -7.85
C SER A 118 -6.40 -1.52 -6.49
N ILE A 119 -6.42 -0.70 -5.45
CA ILE A 119 -6.32 -1.15 -4.05
C ILE A 119 -7.49 -0.53 -3.27
N SER A 120 -8.38 -1.38 -2.77
CA SER A 120 -9.47 -1.01 -1.89
C SER A 120 -8.98 -1.04 -0.45
N VAL A 121 -8.94 0.13 0.17
CA VAL A 121 -8.60 0.32 1.58
C VAL A 121 -9.89 0.23 2.40
N PRO A 122 -10.04 -0.75 3.31
CA PRO A 122 -11.27 -0.92 4.08
C PRO A 122 -11.51 0.28 5.02
N ALA A 123 -12.72 0.41 5.55
CA ALA A 123 -12.98 1.38 6.63
C ALA A 123 -12.19 0.99 7.90
N ALA A 124 -11.74 1.98 8.67
CA ALA A 124 -11.04 1.80 9.94
C ALA A 124 -12.00 1.37 11.06
#